data_AF-A0A2V6H788-F1
#
_entry.id   AF-A0A2V6H788-F1
#
_cell.length_a   1.000
_cell.length_b   1.000
_cell.length_c   1.000
_cell.angle_alpha   90.00
_cell.angle_beta   90.00
_cell.angle_gamma   90.00
#
_symmetry.space_group_name_H-M   'P 1'
#
loop_
_entity.id
_entity.type
_entity.pdbx_description
1 polymer ?
#
loop_
_entity_poly.entity_id
_entity_poly.type
_entity_poly.pdbx_seq_one_letter_code
_entity_poly.pdbx_strand_id
1 'polypeptide(L)'
;MKKKSISQSGFFNLRVLIGLFLALAGGSLLAFTGNYEYVGAAPKGCGLLVGSGLTCGWPVNTWSAQLASNTVQYTFAVSQPAADDFALFETHDPWGSTFIKDAITATGHTYTEFTPADLATVNFSDYRVVILNWDDTLLDKFITPYTAAIPALEAYVGGGGVVWVQAAIQGNPGDNFPVPFGGQGLGADFSASDDVVDPASPMMLNIPNPMQGNSASHVSYTGLPGPAHTVVINPNDNQPVLYDLQFGGTCGGTPTPTPTATATSTATGTPTATATGAPRATPTPRPRPTPGPRP
;
A
#
# COMPACT_ATOMS: atom_id res chain seq x y z
N MET A 1 -28.38 -9.56 -74.94
CA MET A 1 -28.32 -8.39 -74.04
C MET A 1 -28.70 -8.80 -72.62
N LYS A 2 -27.76 -8.81 -71.67
CA LYS A 2 -27.97 -8.59 -70.21
C LYS A 2 -26.61 -8.51 -69.50
N LYS A 3 -26.50 -7.52 -68.60
CA LYS A 3 -25.32 -7.05 -67.85
C LYS A 3 -25.06 -7.85 -66.56
N LYS A 4 -23.82 -7.68 -66.05
CA LYS A 4 -23.37 -7.67 -64.63
C LYS A 4 -23.32 -9.03 -63.90
N SER A 5 -22.42 -9.29 -62.95
CA SER A 5 -21.49 -8.45 -62.18
C SER A 5 -20.29 -9.27 -61.72
N ILE A 6 -19.13 -8.61 -61.61
CA ILE A 6 -17.90 -9.08 -60.98
C ILE A 6 -18.14 -9.20 -59.47
N SER A 7 -17.72 -10.33 -58.87
CA SER A 7 -17.56 -10.49 -57.42
C SER A 7 -16.08 -10.32 -57.09
N GLN A 8 -15.71 -9.16 -56.54
CA GLN A 8 -14.44 -8.97 -55.87
C GLN A 8 -14.54 -9.57 -54.46
N SER A 9 -13.90 -10.72 -54.26
CA SER A 9 -13.56 -11.22 -52.93
C SER A 9 -12.52 -10.30 -52.31
N GLY A 10 -12.97 -9.44 -51.39
CA GLY A 10 -12.10 -8.62 -50.56
C GLY A 10 -11.24 -9.52 -49.66
N PHE A 11 -9.95 -9.59 -49.95
CA PHE A 11 -8.95 -10.14 -49.06
C PHE A 11 -8.96 -9.34 -47.75
N PHE A 12 -9.44 -9.96 -46.67
CA PHE A 12 -9.31 -9.46 -45.32
C PHE A 12 -7.83 -9.34 -44.98
N ASN A 13 -7.35 -8.10 -44.85
CA ASN A 13 -5.94 -7.79 -44.64
C ASN A 13 -5.61 -7.98 -43.16
N LEU A 14 -5.04 -9.14 -42.80
CA LEU A 14 -4.67 -9.55 -41.43
C LEU A 14 -3.78 -8.51 -40.71
N ARG A 15 -3.10 -7.64 -41.46
CA ARG A 15 -2.29 -6.54 -40.91
C ARG A 15 -3.14 -5.45 -40.24
N VAL A 16 -4.40 -5.27 -40.63
CA VAL A 16 -5.31 -4.29 -40.02
C VAL A 16 -5.81 -4.77 -38.65
N LEU A 17 -5.94 -6.08 -38.44
CA LEU A 17 -6.34 -6.64 -37.15
C LEU A 17 -5.20 -6.59 -36.11
N ILE A 18 -3.95 -6.81 -36.54
CA ILE A 18 -2.77 -6.69 -35.67
C ILE A 18 -2.50 -5.23 -35.27
N GLY A 19 -2.73 -4.28 -36.19
CA GLY A 19 -2.64 -2.85 -35.89
C GLY A 19 -3.68 -2.37 -34.86
N LEU A 20 -4.88 -2.95 -34.87
CA LEU A 20 -5.96 -2.57 -33.93
C LEU A 20 -5.74 -3.14 -32.52
N PHE A 21 -5.12 -4.33 -32.38
CA PHE A 21 -4.74 -4.87 -31.07
C PHE A 21 -3.54 -4.14 -30.44
N LEU A 22 -2.60 -3.64 -31.26
CA LEU A 22 -1.52 -2.78 -30.75
C LEU A 22 -2.01 -1.38 -30.38
N ALA A 23 -3.06 -0.86 -31.02
CA ALA A 23 -3.67 0.41 -30.64
C ALA A 23 -4.51 0.33 -29.34
N LEU A 24 -5.11 -0.83 -29.04
CA LEU A 24 -5.85 -1.05 -27.78
C LEU A 24 -4.94 -1.45 -26.61
N ALA A 25 -3.76 -2.04 -26.86
CA ALA A 25 -2.73 -2.25 -25.84
C ALA A 25 -1.84 -1.01 -25.61
N GLY A 26 -1.71 -0.13 -26.62
CA GLY A 26 -0.96 1.13 -26.52
C GLY A 26 -1.74 2.30 -25.91
N GLY A 27 -3.05 2.14 -25.66
CA GLY A 27 -3.91 3.16 -25.06
C GLY A 27 -3.81 3.29 -23.54
N SER A 28 -3.09 2.38 -22.86
CA SER A 28 -2.94 2.38 -21.39
C SER A 28 -1.54 2.78 -20.92
N LEU A 29 -0.63 3.18 -21.83
CA LEU A 29 0.75 3.57 -21.50
C LEU A 29 1.01 5.08 -21.70
N LEU A 30 -0.04 5.90 -21.67
CA LEU A 30 0.06 7.36 -21.76
C LEU A 30 -0.72 8.02 -20.62
N ALA A 31 -0.25 7.83 -19.38
CA ALA A 31 -0.55 8.74 -18.26
C ALA A 31 0.39 8.51 -17.05
N PHE A 32 1.71 8.52 -17.23
CA PHE A 32 2.64 8.78 -16.11
C PHE A 32 3.83 9.61 -16.60
N THR A 33 3.52 10.75 -17.21
CA THR A 33 4.47 11.86 -17.35
C THR A 33 3.90 13.07 -16.60
N GLY A 34 3.56 12.84 -15.33
CA GLY A 34 3.35 13.92 -14.39
C GLY A 34 4.69 14.51 -14.01
N ASN A 35 5.00 15.71 -14.52
CA ASN A 35 5.96 16.56 -13.85
C ASN A 35 5.33 16.94 -12.50
N TYR A 36 5.69 16.21 -11.45
CA TYR A 36 5.22 16.47 -10.10
C TYR A 36 5.95 17.69 -9.55
N GLU A 37 5.32 18.86 -9.65
CA GLU A 37 5.73 20.05 -8.92
C GLU A 37 5.28 19.88 -7.46
N TYR A 38 6.26 19.54 -6.63
CA TYR A 38 6.14 19.06 -5.26
C TYR A 38 5.69 20.21 -4.30
N VAL A 39 4.67 19.98 -3.45
CA VAL A 39 4.41 20.81 -2.25
C VAL A 39 4.94 20.10 -0.99
N GLY A 40 6.18 20.42 -0.59
CA GLY A 40 6.86 19.92 0.63
C GLY A 40 7.99 18.88 0.49
N ALA A 41 8.88 18.96 -0.52
CA ALA A 41 9.92 17.93 -0.72
C ALA A 41 10.80 17.93 0.51
N ALA A 42 10.93 16.78 1.18
CA ALA A 42 12.04 16.55 2.08
C ALA A 42 13.31 17.09 1.36
N PRO A 43 13.96 18.13 1.88
CA PRO A 43 15.06 18.77 1.17
C PRO A 43 16.11 17.72 0.82
N LYS A 44 16.62 17.76 -0.41
CA LYS A 44 17.73 16.89 -0.83
C LYS A 44 18.87 17.01 0.20
N GLY A 45 19.27 15.89 0.80
CA GLY A 45 20.25 15.79 1.87
C GLY A 45 19.69 15.30 3.21
N CYS A 46 18.37 15.15 3.32
CA CYS A 46 17.69 14.53 4.46
C CYS A 46 17.55 13.02 4.25
N GLY A 47 18.05 12.23 5.19
CA GLY A 47 17.78 10.81 5.23
C GLY A 47 16.33 10.51 5.58
N LEU A 48 15.88 9.32 5.21
CA LEU A 48 14.51 8.88 5.41
C LEU A 48 14.49 7.44 5.94
N LEU A 49 13.69 7.21 6.98
CA LEU A 49 13.25 5.88 7.38
C LEU A 49 11.75 5.75 7.07
N VAL A 50 11.37 4.70 6.37
CA VAL A 50 9.97 4.26 6.24
C VAL A 50 9.82 2.95 6.99
N GLY A 51 8.86 2.87 7.91
CA GLY A 51 8.46 1.61 8.54
C GLY A 51 7.03 1.27 8.17
N SER A 52 6.82 0.07 7.61
CA SER A 52 5.54 -0.39 7.09
C SER A 52 5.25 -1.81 7.57
N GLY A 53 4.15 -2.00 8.29
CA GLY A 53 3.60 -3.31 8.63
C GLY A 53 2.44 -3.75 7.73
N LEU A 54 2.11 -2.95 6.71
CA LEU A 54 1.08 -3.26 5.71
C LEU A 54 1.47 -4.49 4.90
N THR A 55 0.53 -5.37 4.57
CA THR A 55 0.77 -6.57 3.76
C THR A 55 0.96 -6.26 2.27
N CYS A 56 1.99 -5.47 1.95
CA CYS A 56 2.32 -5.02 0.60
C CYS A 56 2.66 -6.19 -0.34
N GLY A 57 3.26 -7.27 0.19
CA GLY A 57 3.56 -8.48 -0.56
C GLY A 57 2.34 -9.36 -0.89
N TRP A 58 1.17 -9.12 -0.27
CA TRP A 58 0.04 -10.04 -0.40
C TRP A 58 -0.80 -9.78 -1.67
N PRO A 59 -0.95 -10.75 -2.59
CA PRO A 59 -1.54 -10.52 -3.91
C PRO A 59 -3.06 -10.36 -3.93
N VAL A 60 -3.77 -10.68 -2.85
CA VAL A 60 -5.24 -10.52 -2.80
C VAL A 60 -5.64 -9.08 -2.45
N ASN A 61 -4.73 -8.31 -1.85
CA ASN A 61 -5.00 -6.90 -1.57
C ASN A 61 -5.01 -6.10 -2.87
N THR A 62 -6.06 -5.29 -3.06
CA THR A 62 -6.25 -4.49 -4.28
C THR A 62 -5.30 -3.30 -4.39
N TRP A 63 -4.58 -2.97 -3.31
CA TRP A 63 -3.73 -1.80 -3.18
C TRP A 63 -2.22 -2.13 -3.15
N SER A 64 -1.82 -3.40 -3.07
CA SER A 64 -0.41 -3.83 -2.94
C SER A 64 0.50 -3.25 -4.02
N ALA A 65 0.12 -3.38 -5.29
CA ALA A 65 0.91 -2.86 -6.40
C ALA A 65 1.03 -1.33 -6.39
N GLN A 66 -0.06 -0.63 -6.04
CA GLN A 66 -0.07 0.83 -5.98
C GLN A 66 0.77 1.34 -4.81
N LEU A 67 0.67 0.70 -3.63
CA LEU A 67 1.47 1.03 -2.46
C LEU A 67 2.95 0.84 -2.76
N ALA A 68 3.35 -0.30 -3.32
CA ALA A 68 4.73 -0.56 -3.72
C ALA A 68 5.24 0.51 -4.69
N SER A 69 4.46 0.84 -5.73
CA SER A 69 4.82 1.88 -6.71
C SER A 69 5.00 3.25 -6.07
N ASN A 70 4.06 3.67 -5.24
CA ASN A 70 4.11 4.95 -4.55
C ASN A 70 5.32 5.05 -3.61
N THR A 71 5.58 4.01 -2.81
CA THR A 71 6.69 3.99 -1.85
C THR A 71 8.05 3.94 -2.55
N VAL A 72 8.19 3.18 -3.64
CA VAL A 72 9.40 3.17 -4.48
C VAL A 72 9.66 4.57 -5.06
N GLN A 73 8.65 5.21 -5.64
CA GLN A 73 8.80 6.56 -6.20
C GLN A 73 9.16 7.58 -5.12
N TYR A 74 8.51 7.52 -3.95
CA TYR A 74 8.76 8.42 -2.83
C TYR A 74 10.18 8.28 -2.29
N THR A 75 10.58 7.05 -1.92
CA THR A 75 11.91 6.76 -1.38
C THR A 75 13.02 7.12 -2.36
N PHE A 76 12.84 6.82 -3.65
CA PHE A 76 13.81 7.19 -4.68
C PHE A 76 13.89 8.71 -4.90
N ALA A 77 12.76 9.42 -4.89
CA ALA A 77 12.74 10.87 -5.06
C ALA A 77 13.44 11.63 -3.91
N VAL A 78 13.36 11.10 -2.69
CA VAL A 78 14.02 11.66 -1.49
C VAL A 78 15.50 11.30 -1.43
N SER A 79 15.88 10.12 -1.95
CA SER A 79 17.25 9.62 -1.88
C SER A 79 18.30 10.51 -2.55
N GLN A 80 19.52 10.45 -2.04
CA GLN A 80 20.68 11.02 -2.69
C GLN A 80 21.19 10.14 -3.84
N PRO A 81 21.89 10.72 -4.84
CA PRO A 81 22.58 9.92 -5.86
C PRO A 81 23.62 8.99 -5.23
N ALA A 82 23.68 7.76 -5.73
CA ALA A 82 24.66 6.74 -5.37
C ALA A 82 25.07 5.95 -6.62
N ALA A 83 25.93 4.95 -6.48
CA ALA A 83 26.38 4.14 -7.61
C ALA A 83 25.26 3.23 -8.16
N ASP A 84 24.47 2.67 -7.25
CA ASP A 84 23.40 1.71 -7.52
C ASP A 84 22.05 2.24 -7.02
N ASP A 85 20.95 1.85 -7.65
CA ASP A 85 19.61 2.37 -7.31
C ASP A 85 19.07 1.76 -6.00
N PHE A 86 18.80 0.45 -5.96
CA PHE A 86 18.19 -0.21 -4.79
C PHE A 86 19.00 -1.42 -4.30
N ALA A 87 19.23 -1.53 -2.99
CA ALA A 87 19.57 -2.79 -2.34
C ALA A 87 18.30 -3.37 -1.73
N LEU A 88 17.92 -4.58 -2.15
CA LEU A 88 16.73 -5.27 -1.65
C LEU A 88 17.16 -6.48 -0.83
N PHE A 89 16.94 -6.42 0.47
CA PHE A 89 17.17 -7.55 1.38
C PHE A 89 15.86 -8.28 1.62
N GLU A 90 15.84 -9.58 1.35
CA GLU A 90 14.69 -10.45 1.60
C GLU A 90 15.12 -11.91 1.71
N THR A 91 14.23 -12.76 2.21
CA THR A 91 14.46 -14.22 2.24
C THR A 91 13.87 -14.94 1.03
N HIS A 92 12.81 -14.40 0.46
CA HIS A 92 12.04 -14.92 -0.67
C HIS A 92 11.05 -13.87 -1.17
N ASP A 93 10.45 -14.09 -2.34
CA ASP A 93 9.30 -13.31 -2.81
C ASP A 93 8.11 -13.49 -1.85
N PRO A 94 7.63 -12.44 -1.15
CA PRO A 94 6.59 -12.59 -0.14
C PRO A 94 5.30 -13.17 -0.71
N TRP A 95 4.80 -14.25 -0.12
CA TRP A 95 3.64 -15.01 -0.64
C TRP A 95 3.74 -15.35 -2.14
N GLY A 96 4.96 -15.47 -2.67
CA GLY A 96 5.24 -15.73 -4.09
C GLY A 96 4.98 -14.55 -5.03
N SER A 97 4.95 -13.31 -4.51
CA SER A 97 4.66 -12.09 -5.27
C SER A 97 5.86 -11.15 -5.33
N THR A 98 5.97 -10.41 -6.44
CA THR A 98 7.12 -9.55 -6.78
C THR A 98 6.81 -8.06 -6.74
N PHE A 99 5.78 -7.61 -6.01
CA PHE A 99 5.28 -6.23 -6.09
C PHE A 99 6.34 -5.13 -5.95
N ILE A 100 7.28 -5.28 -5.01
CA ILE A 100 8.37 -4.29 -4.80
C ILE A 100 9.34 -4.32 -6.00
N LYS A 101 9.76 -5.51 -6.44
CA LYS A 101 10.65 -5.70 -7.59
C LYS A 101 10.03 -5.15 -8.88
N ASP A 102 8.74 -5.42 -9.08
CA ASP A 102 7.97 -4.92 -10.21
C ASP A 102 7.84 -3.39 -10.15
N ALA A 103 7.61 -2.81 -8.97
CA ALA A 103 7.55 -1.36 -8.79
C ALA A 103 8.89 -0.66 -9.10
N ILE A 104 10.01 -1.24 -8.68
CA ILE A 104 11.36 -0.74 -8.97
C ILE A 104 11.61 -0.78 -10.49
N THR A 105 11.37 -1.93 -11.12
CA THR A 105 11.66 -2.10 -12.56
C THR A 105 10.69 -1.33 -13.45
N ALA A 106 9.42 -1.20 -13.08
CA ALA A 106 8.43 -0.41 -13.81
C ALA A 106 8.74 1.10 -13.84
N THR A 107 9.53 1.59 -12.87
CA THR A 107 10.01 2.98 -12.84
C THR A 107 11.37 3.16 -13.53
N GLY A 108 11.91 2.10 -14.15
CA GLY A 108 13.17 2.13 -14.90
C GLY A 108 14.41 2.04 -14.03
N HIS A 109 14.26 1.66 -12.75
CA HIS A 109 15.35 1.50 -11.79
C HIS A 109 15.81 0.05 -11.70
N THR A 110 17.02 -0.15 -11.16
CA THR A 110 17.60 -1.47 -10.91
C THR A 110 17.64 -1.79 -9.42
N TYR A 111 17.73 -3.08 -9.10
CA TYR A 111 17.98 -3.53 -7.74
C TYR A 111 18.98 -4.67 -7.72
N THR A 112 19.71 -4.79 -6.60
CA THR A 112 20.50 -5.97 -6.25
C THR A 112 19.81 -6.67 -5.08
N GLU A 113 19.54 -7.97 -5.24
CA GLU A 113 18.95 -8.77 -4.16
C GLU A 113 20.02 -9.32 -3.22
N PHE A 114 19.73 -9.29 -1.93
CA PHE A 114 20.60 -9.74 -0.85
C PHE A 114 19.82 -10.58 0.15
N THR A 115 20.54 -11.46 0.84
CA THR A 115 20.00 -12.23 1.96
C THR A 115 20.15 -11.44 3.27
N PRO A 116 19.42 -11.79 4.35
CA PRO A 116 19.64 -11.15 5.64
C PRO A 116 21.10 -11.21 6.12
N ALA A 117 21.85 -12.26 5.79
CA ALA A 117 23.25 -12.40 6.20
C ALA A 117 24.17 -11.33 5.59
N ASP A 118 23.82 -10.80 4.41
CA ASP A 118 24.61 -9.81 3.69
C ASP A 118 24.53 -8.42 4.33
N LEU A 119 23.60 -8.19 5.27
CA LEU A 119 23.52 -6.95 6.06
C LEU A 119 24.81 -6.67 6.85
N ALA A 120 25.64 -7.69 7.10
CA ALA A 120 26.91 -7.54 7.79
C ALA A 120 28.05 -6.99 6.90
N THR A 121 27.90 -7.05 5.57
CA THR A 121 29.02 -6.81 4.63
C THR A 121 28.71 -5.80 3.54
N VAL A 122 27.43 -5.62 3.17
CA VAL A 122 27.03 -4.64 2.15
C VAL A 122 27.31 -3.22 2.64
N ASN A 123 27.95 -2.43 1.80
CA ASN A 123 28.08 -0.99 2.02
C ASN A 123 26.83 -0.27 1.53
N PHE A 124 25.95 0.12 2.45
CA PHE A 124 24.67 0.76 2.13
C PHE A 124 24.84 2.07 1.34
N SER A 125 25.96 2.78 1.49
CA SER A 125 26.20 4.05 0.79
C SER A 125 26.43 3.90 -0.72
N ASP A 126 26.63 2.67 -1.21
CA ASP A 126 26.68 2.40 -2.65
C ASP A 126 25.29 2.47 -3.30
N TYR A 127 24.23 2.41 -2.48
CA TYR A 127 22.83 2.37 -2.93
C TYR A 127 22.06 3.64 -2.57
N ARG A 128 21.13 4.04 -3.44
CA ARG A 128 20.23 5.18 -3.17
C ARG A 128 19.17 4.85 -2.13
N VAL A 129 18.64 3.63 -2.17
CA VAL A 129 17.63 3.14 -1.24
C VAL A 129 17.97 1.72 -0.78
N VAL A 130 17.87 1.48 0.52
CA VAL A 130 17.97 0.15 1.12
C VAL A 130 16.59 -0.30 1.57
N ILE A 131 16.09 -1.39 0.97
CA ILE A 131 14.80 -2.00 1.32
C ILE A 131 15.08 -3.27 2.12
N LEU A 132 14.47 -3.37 3.29
CA LEU A 132 14.45 -4.54 4.16
C LEU A 132 13.05 -5.13 4.09
N ASN A 133 12.85 -6.11 3.21
CA ASN A 133 11.56 -6.73 2.93
C ASN A 133 11.43 -8.06 3.68
N TRP A 134 10.76 -7.99 4.82
CA TRP A 134 10.47 -9.11 5.72
C TRP A 134 9.01 -9.56 5.65
N ASP A 135 8.25 -9.07 4.66
CA ASP A 135 6.92 -9.59 4.40
C ASP A 135 6.97 -11.12 4.28
N ASP A 136 5.96 -11.79 4.84
CA ASP A 136 5.84 -13.25 4.82
C ASP A 136 7.02 -14.01 5.47
N THR A 137 7.82 -13.35 6.29
CA THR A 137 9.04 -13.93 6.88
C THR A 137 8.86 -14.10 8.40
N LEU A 138 9.31 -15.23 8.95
CA LEU A 138 9.35 -15.44 10.40
C LEU A 138 10.48 -14.61 11.04
N LEU A 139 10.23 -14.05 12.23
CA LEU A 139 11.18 -13.18 12.94
C LEU A 139 12.59 -13.81 13.08
N ASP A 140 12.66 -15.10 13.38
CA ASP A 140 13.92 -15.83 13.59
C ASP A 140 14.84 -15.88 12.35
N LYS A 141 14.31 -15.61 11.15
CA LYS A 141 15.06 -15.68 9.89
C LYS A 141 15.90 -14.45 9.61
N PHE A 142 15.60 -13.31 10.21
CA PHE A 142 16.30 -12.06 9.93
C PHE A 142 16.72 -11.30 11.19
N ILE A 143 16.11 -11.54 12.36
CA ILE A 143 16.27 -10.67 13.53
C ILE A 143 17.71 -10.47 13.98
N THR A 144 18.54 -11.51 13.92
CA THR A 144 19.94 -11.45 14.35
C THR A 144 20.78 -10.53 13.46
N PRO A 145 20.90 -10.76 12.13
CA PRO A 145 21.65 -9.85 11.28
C PRO A 145 21.01 -8.46 11.18
N TYR A 146 19.67 -8.37 11.19
CA TYR A 146 18.95 -7.10 11.18
C TYR A 146 19.28 -6.22 12.39
N THR A 147 19.17 -6.76 13.61
CA THR A 147 19.47 -6.00 14.83
C THR A 147 20.94 -5.55 14.86
N ALA A 148 21.84 -6.41 14.39
CA ALA A 148 23.27 -6.06 14.30
C ALA A 148 23.55 -4.94 13.29
N ALA A 149 22.74 -4.80 12.24
CA ALA A 149 22.89 -3.80 11.20
C ALA A 149 22.26 -2.44 11.53
N ILE A 150 21.39 -2.35 12.55
CA ILE A 150 20.70 -1.09 12.91
C ILE A 150 21.66 0.11 13.02
N PRO A 151 22.81 0.03 13.74
CA PRO A 151 23.71 1.19 13.81
C PRO A 151 24.28 1.63 12.46
N ALA A 152 24.50 0.70 11.53
CA ALA A 152 24.99 1.02 10.19
C ALA A 152 23.87 1.60 9.30
N LEU A 153 22.63 1.10 9.43
CA LEU A 153 21.45 1.68 8.78
C LEU A 153 21.17 3.10 9.28
N GLU A 154 21.27 3.34 10.59
CA GLU A 154 21.13 4.68 11.18
C GLU A 154 22.22 5.63 10.70
N ALA A 155 23.47 5.17 10.59
CA ALA A 155 24.57 5.97 10.05
C ALA A 155 24.35 6.31 8.57
N TYR A 156 23.88 5.34 7.77
CA TYR A 156 23.53 5.54 6.36
C TYR A 156 22.41 6.57 6.20
N VAL A 157 21.32 6.44 6.96
CA VAL A 157 20.23 7.43 6.97
C VAL A 157 20.73 8.79 7.46
N GLY A 158 21.55 8.82 8.51
CA GLY A 158 22.17 10.05 9.01
C GLY A 158 23.08 10.76 7.98
N GLY A 159 23.60 10.03 7.00
CA GLY A 159 24.34 10.54 5.84
C GLY A 159 23.46 10.98 4.66
N GLY A 160 22.14 10.90 4.76
CA GLY A 160 21.18 11.24 3.69
C GLY A 160 20.63 10.02 2.93
N GLY A 161 20.95 8.80 3.37
CA GLY A 161 20.42 7.56 2.80
C GLY A 161 18.95 7.32 3.13
N VAL A 162 18.32 6.40 2.40
CA VAL A 162 16.91 6.03 2.59
C VAL A 162 16.78 4.56 2.93
N VAL A 163 16.15 4.26 4.07
CA VAL A 163 15.83 2.90 4.50
C VAL A 163 14.33 2.71 4.51
N TRP A 164 13.86 1.64 3.88
CA TRP A 164 12.47 1.18 3.97
C TRP A 164 12.42 -0.20 4.62
N VAL A 165 11.83 -0.29 5.81
CA VAL A 165 11.56 -1.54 6.50
C VAL A 165 10.11 -1.95 6.20
N GLN A 166 9.95 -2.95 5.35
CA GLN A 166 8.68 -3.57 4.99
C GLN A 166 8.55 -4.86 5.80
N ALA A 167 7.61 -4.90 6.74
CA ALA A 167 7.66 -5.78 7.88
C ALA A 167 6.33 -6.48 8.18
N ALA A 168 5.54 -6.83 7.16
CA ALA A 168 4.38 -7.69 7.37
C ALA A 168 4.80 -9.14 7.61
N ILE A 169 5.55 -9.36 8.70
CA ILE A 169 6.15 -10.63 9.08
C ILE A 169 5.08 -11.68 9.36
N GLN A 170 5.46 -12.94 9.21
CA GLN A 170 4.74 -14.04 9.84
C GLN A 170 5.23 -14.12 11.28
N GLY A 171 4.31 -14.27 12.23
CA GLY A 171 4.71 -14.33 13.63
C GLY A 171 3.58 -14.72 14.55
N ASN A 172 3.92 -14.76 15.82
CA ASN A 172 3.01 -14.91 16.94
C ASN A 172 2.99 -13.62 17.76
N PRO A 173 1.92 -13.36 18.52
CA PRO A 173 1.88 -12.23 19.42
C PRO A 173 3.10 -12.22 20.36
N GLY A 174 3.86 -11.13 20.36
CA GLY A 174 5.11 -10.97 21.12
C GLY A 174 6.39 -11.11 20.30
N ASP A 175 6.30 -11.44 19.01
CA ASP A 175 7.42 -11.40 18.07
C ASP A 175 7.80 -9.94 17.73
N ASN A 176 8.34 -9.24 18.72
CA ASN A 176 8.71 -7.84 18.61
C ASN A 176 10.14 -7.68 18.09
N PHE A 177 10.39 -6.62 17.32
CA PHE A 177 11.71 -6.26 16.81
C PHE A 177 11.99 -4.77 16.95
N PRO A 178 13.26 -4.37 17.19
CA PRO A 178 13.64 -2.97 17.22
C PRO A 178 13.57 -2.34 15.82
N VAL A 179 13.26 -1.06 15.73
CA VAL A 179 13.38 -0.29 14.47
C VAL A 179 14.49 0.76 14.59
N PRO A 180 15.15 1.17 13.48
CA PRO A 180 16.17 2.21 13.52
C PRO A 180 15.65 3.50 14.14
N PHE A 181 16.52 4.20 14.88
CA PHE A 181 16.26 5.42 15.66
C PHE A 181 15.33 5.24 16.88
N GLY A 182 14.94 4.01 17.19
CA GLY A 182 14.14 3.66 18.36
C GLY A 182 12.67 3.37 18.05
N GLY A 183 12.01 2.70 18.99
CA GLY A 183 10.69 2.12 18.81
C GLY A 183 10.74 0.62 18.57
N GLN A 184 9.57 0.00 18.45
CA GLN A 184 9.42 -1.44 18.18
C GLN A 184 8.31 -1.70 17.17
N GLY A 185 8.56 -2.65 16.27
CA GLY A 185 7.51 -3.34 15.52
C GLY A 185 6.93 -4.45 16.39
N LEU A 186 5.60 -4.51 16.45
CA LEU A 186 4.84 -5.50 17.20
C LEU A 186 4.36 -6.58 16.22
N GLY A 187 5.01 -7.73 16.24
CA GLY A 187 4.65 -8.87 15.40
C GLY A 187 3.26 -9.43 15.70
N ALA A 188 2.60 -9.93 14.65
CA ALA A 188 1.29 -10.56 14.71
C ALA A 188 0.17 -9.66 15.30
N ASP A 189 0.32 -8.35 15.17
CA ASP A 189 -0.75 -7.40 15.40
C ASP A 189 -1.60 -7.27 14.13
N PHE A 190 -2.34 -8.34 13.83
CA PHE A 190 -3.09 -8.45 12.58
C PHE A 190 -4.32 -7.53 12.59
N SER A 191 -4.41 -6.67 11.58
CA SER A 191 -5.60 -5.85 11.34
C SER A 191 -6.18 -6.17 9.97
N ALA A 192 -7.49 -6.40 9.88
CA ALA A 192 -8.17 -6.66 8.60
C ALA A 192 -8.43 -5.39 7.78
N SER A 193 -8.30 -4.22 8.39
CA SER A 193 -8.62 -2.93 7.78
C SER A 193 -7.88 -1.83 8.52
N ASP A 194 -7.10 -1.02 7.81
CA ASP A 194 -6.32 0.06 8.41
C ASP A 194 -6.74 1.44 7.88
N ASP A 195 -6.70 2.44 8.75
CA ASP A 195 -7.17 3.79 8.44
C ASP A 195 -5.99 4.65 7.94
N VAL A 196 -6.14 5.22 6.74
CA VAL A 196 -5.19 6.20 6.22
C VAL A 196 -5.46 7.55 6.90
N VAL A 197 -4.54 7.98 7.76
CA VAL A 197 -4.66 9.24 8.52
C VAL A 197 -3.98 10.42 7.82
N ASP A 198 -3.01 10.15 6.94
CA ASP A 198 -2.47 11.14 6.00
C ASP A 198 -2.64 10.68 4.54
N PRO A 199 -3.80 10.98 3.91
CA PRO A 199 -4.02 10.67 2.50
C PRO A 199 -3.21 11.56 1.54
N ALA A 200 -2.57 12.63 2.03
CA ALA A 200 -1.72 13.49 1.22
C ALA A 200 -0.28 12.96 1.11
N SER A 201 0.11 11.99 1.97
CA SER A 201 1.38 11.30 1.87
C SER A 201 1.61 10.75 0.46
N PRO A 202 2.81 10.92 -0.13
CA PRO A 202 3.13 10.34 -1.44
C PRO A 202 2.91 8.83 -1.51
N MET A 203 3.03 8.12 -0.38
CA MET A 203 2.78 6.68 -0.29
C MET A 203 1.30 6.33 -0.47
N MET A 204 0.37 7.24 -0.14
CA MET A 204 -1.08 6.99 -0.06
C MET A 204 -1.88 7.48 -1.27
N LEU A 205 -1.20 7.97 -2.31
CA LEU A 205 -1.88 8.45 -3.51
C LEU A 205 -2.68 7.32 -4.19
N ASN A 206 -4.00 7.57 -4.35
CA ASN A 206 -4.95 6.61 -4.93
C ASN A 206 -5.07 5.28 -4.14
N ILE A 207 -4.69 5.27 -2.87
CA ILE A 207 -4.91 4.13 -1.98
C ILE A 207 -6.32 4.23 -1.38
N PRO A 208 -7.10 3.12 -1.32
CA PRO A 208 -8.40 3.10 -0.65
C PRO A 208 -8.27 3.45 0.84
N ASN A 209 -9.27 4.15 1.38
CA ASN A 209 -9.39 4.41 2.81
C ASN A 209 -10.79 4.00 3.32
N PRO A 210 -10.90 3.03 4.25
CA PRO A 210 -9.80 2.27 4.83
C PRO A 210 -9.16 1.28 3.86
N MET A 211 -7.91 0.91 4.13
CA MET A 211 -7.17 -0.14 3.43
C MET A 211 -7.68 -1.51 3.90
N GLN A 212 -8.62 -2.09 3.16
CA GLN A 212 -9.12 -3.44 3.47
C GLN A 212 -8.17 -4.52 2.96
N GLY A 213 -7.98 -5.59 3.74
CA GLY A 213 -7.18 -6.73 3.34
C GLY A 213 -7.56 -8.02 4.05
N ASN A 214 -7.08 -9.16 3.54
CA ASN A 214 -7.10 -10.43 4.28
C ASN A 214 -5.92 -10.41 5.28
N SER A 215 -6.10 -9.59 6.33
CA SER A 215 -5.08 -8.83 7.06
C SER A 215 -4.46 -7.73 6.19
N ALA A 216 -4.89 -6.48 6.39
CA ALA A 216 -4.31 -5.28 5.80
C ALA A 216 -2.91 -4.98 6.35
N SER A 217 -2.66 -5.33 7.60
CA SER A 217 -1.33 -5.28 8.22
C SER A 217 -1.10 -6.45 9.17
N HIS A 218 0.18 -6.74 9.39
CA HIS A 218 0.65 -7.76 10.34
C HIS A 218 1.47 -7.17 11.49
N VAL A 219 1.90 -5.91 11.35
CA VAL A 219 2.73 -5.21 12.33
C VAL A 219 2.19 -3.81 12.52
N SER A 220 2.08 -3.43 13.79
CA SER A 220 1.98 -2.03 14.20
C SER A 220 3.25 -1.63 14.95
N TYR A 221 3.41 -0.34 15.23
CA TYR A 221 4.59 0.22 15.83
C TYR A 221 4.28 0.97 17.11
N THR A 222 5.19 0.85 18.07
CA THR A 222 5.12 1.56 19.35
C THR A 222 6.43 2.23 19.71
N GLY A 223 6.38 3.25 20.56
CA GLY A 223 7.57 3.94 21.04
C GLY A 223 8.39 4.64 19.94
N LEU A 224 7.75 4.99 18.82
CA LEU A 224 8.40 5.71 17.73
C LEU A 224 8.93 7.08 18.21
N PRO A 225 10.02 7.59 17.62
CA PRO A 225 10.54 8.91 17.94
C PRO A 225 9.49 10.00 17.72
N GLY A 226 9.49 11.05 18.55
CA GLY A 226 8.52 12.15 18.47
C GLY A 226 8.37 12.81 17.08
N PRO A 227 9.43 12.91 16.25
CA PRO A 227 9.32 13.42 14.88
C PRO A 227 8.75 12.43 13.85
N ALA A 228 8.48 11.18 14.21
CA ALA A 228 7.91 10.20 13.29
C ALA A 228 6.51 10.65 12.85
N HIS A 229 6.28 10.62 11.55
CA HIS A 229 5.03 11.03 10.94
C HIS A 229 4.22 9.78 10.58
N THR A 230 3.10 9.60 11.28
CA THR A 230 2.19 8.47 11.09
C THR A 230 1.28 8.71 9.89
N VAL A 231 1.26 7.74 8.97
CA VAL A 231 0.52 7.81 7.70
C VAL A 231 -0.70 6.89 7.71
N VAL A 232 -0.56 5.71 8.31
CA VAL A 232 -1.64 4.70 8.46
C VAL A 232 -1.64 4.19 9.89
N ILE A 233 -2.83 3.95 10.46
CA ILE A 233 -3.01 3.37 11.79
C ILE A 233 -3.86 2.11 11.75
N ASN A 234 -3.60 1.20 12.70
CA ASN A 234 -4.50 0.12 13.05
C ASN A 234 -5.66 0.70 13.88
N PRO A 235 -6.93 0.64 13.42
CA PRO A 235 -8.05 1.25 14.13
C PRO A 235 -8.43 0.52 15.42
N ASN A 236 -7.90 -0.69 15.65
CA ASN A 236 -8.20 -1.47 16.86
C ASN A 236 -7.51 -0.90 18.11
N ASP A 237 -6.34 -0.28 17.94
CA ASP A 237 -5.49 0.22 19.03
C ASP A 237 -4.87 1.61 18.75
N ASN A 238 -5.14 2.20 17.58
CA ASN A 238 -4.59 3.44 17.07
C ASN A 238 -3.06 3.44 16.94
N GLN A 239 -2.42 2.27 16.87
CA GLN A 239 -0.98 2.21 16.66
C GLN A 239 -0.61 2.48 15.19
N PRO A 240 0.49 3.22 14.93
CA PRO A 240 1.03 3.38 13.59
C PRO A 240 1.29 2.03 12.92
N VAL A 241 0.88 1.91 11.65
CA VAL A 241 1.15 0.75 10.78
C VAL A 241 2.05 1.14 9.62
N LEU A 242 1.95 2.39 9.17
CA LEU A 242 2.89 3.00 8.24
C LEU A 242 3.31 4.35 8.80
N TYR A 243 4.62 4.59 8.85
CA TYR A 243 5.18 5.88 9.20
C TYR A 243 6.40 6.20 8.35
N ASP A 244 6.72 7.48 8.27
CA ASP A 244 8.03 7.92 7.85
C ASP A 244 8.70 8.80 8.92
N LEU A 245 10.03 8.86 8.88
CA LEU A 245 10.85 9.61 9.79
C LEU A 245 12.03 10.20 9.02
N GLN A 246 12.07 11.53 8.93
CA GLN A 246 13.17 12.25 8.30
C GLN A 246 14.29 12.51 9.31
N PHE A 247 15.55 12.36 8.88
CA PHE A 247 16.74 12.49 9.72
C PHE A 247 17.88 13.23 8.98
N GLY A 248 18.61 14.11 9.69
CA GLY A 248 19.84 14.75 9.18
C GLY A 248 19.63 16.00 8.29
N GLY A 249 20.48 17.03 8.42
CA GLY A 249 20.44 18.28 7.63
C GLY A 249 19.29 19.25 7.97
N THR A 250 19.30 20.47 7.42
CA THR A 250 18.22 21.47 7.53
C THR A 250 16.97 21.01 6.76
N CYS A 251 16.39 19.88 7.17
CA CYS A 251 15.04 19.51 6.79
C CYS A 251 14.14 20.56 7.40
N GLY A 252 13.47 21.36 6.55
CA GLY A 252 12.38 22.20 7.02
C GLY A 252 11.46 21.32 7.85
N GLY A 253 11.14 21.75 9.08
CA GLY A 253 10.46 20.91 10.04
C GLY A 253 9.27 20.19 9.40
N THR A 254 9.12 18.91 9.71
CA THR A 254 7.98 18.08 9.29
C THR A 254 6.72 18.94 9.40
N PRO A 255 5.96 19.14 8.31
CA PRO A 255 4.73 19.91 8.41
C PRO A 255 3.88 19.27 9.50
N THR A 256 3.64 20.02 10.57
CA THR A 256 2.69 19.59 11.60
C THR A 256 1.38 19.34 10.87
N PRO A 257 0.78 18.15 10.95
CA PRO A 257 -0.50 17.89 10.30
C PRO A 257 -1.45 18.98 10.80
N THR A 258 -1.88 19.84 9.88
CA THR A 258 -2.99 20.74 10.19
C THR A 258 -4.18 19.81 10.36
N PRO A 259 -4.84 19.76 11.54
CA PRO A 259 -5.95 18.87 11.75
C PRO A 259 -6.96 19.10 10.63
N THR A 260 -7.13 18.10 9.76
CA THR A 260 -8.17 18.10 8.74
C THR A 260 -9.48 18.26 9.49
N ALA A 261 -10.18 19.36 9.24
CA ALA A 261 -11.46 19.62 9.87
C ALA A 261 -12.36 18.39 9.65
N THR A 262 -12.67 17.67 10.72
CA THR A 262 -13.65 16.59 10.70
C THR A 262 -14.91 17.17 10.07
N ALA A 263 -15.37 16.58 8.97
CA ALA A 263 -16.60 17.00 8.33
C ALA A 263 -17.71 17.00 9.39
N THR A 264 -18.15 18.19 9.78
CA THR A 264 -19.32 18.34 10.64
C THR A 264 -20.47 17.71 9.87
N SER A 265 -21.06 16.65 10.42
CA SER A 265 -22.17 15.96 9.78
C SER A 265 -23.25 16.98 9.46
N THR A 266 -23.48 17.22 8.17
CA THR A 266 -24.66 17.96 7.72
C THR A 266 -25.87 17.21 8.26
N ALA A 267 -26.67 17.88 9.10
CA ALA A 267 -27.86 17.28 9.68
C ALA A 267 -28.72 16.68 8.55
N THR A 268 -28.78 15.35 8.49
CA THR A 268 -29.67 14.61 7.62
C THR A 268 -31.08 15.07 7.95
N GLY A 269 -31.77 15.67 6.96
CA GLY A 269 -33.12 16.17 7.11
C GLY A 269 -34.00 15.12 7.77
N THR A 270 -34.65 15.50 8.87
CA THR A 270 -35.61 14.65 9.59
C THR A 270 -36.61 14.10 8.58
N PRO A 271 -36.77 12.76 8.46
CA PRO A 271 -37.76 12.20 7.55
C PRO A 271 -39.14 12.71 7.97
N THR A 272 -39.82 13.39 7.05
CA THR A 272 -41.21 13.78 7.23
C THR A 272 -42.03 12.49 7.32
N ALA A 273 -42.75 12.31 8.43
CA ALA A 273 -43.58 11.13 8.65
C ALA A 273 -44.65 11.04 7.55
N THR A 274 -44.50 10.05 6.66
CA THR A 274 -45.56 9.67 5.72
C THR A 274 -46.72 9.09 6.51
N ALA A 275 -47.91 9.69 6.35
CA ALA A 275 -49.12 9.23 7.01
C ALA A 275 -49.37 7.74 6.75
N THR A 276 -49.35 6.94 7.82
CA THR A 276 -49.67 5.52 7.81
C THR A 276 -51.12 5.35 7.35
N GLY A 277 -51.32 4.62 6.26
CA GLY A 277 -52.66 4.27 5.76
C GLY A 277 -53.47 3.54 6.84
N ALA A 278 -54.75 3.91 6.96
CA ALA A 278 -55.67 3.33 7.93
C ALA A 278 -55.73 1.80 7.82
N PRO A 279 -55.79 1.06 8.94
CA PRO A 279 -55.82 -0.39 8.93
C PRO A 279 -57.03 -0.91 8.16
N ARG A 280 -56.76 -1.75 7.15
CA ARG A 280 -57.79 -2.46 6.36
C ARG A 280 -58.53 -3.43 7.28
N ALA A 281 -59.85 -3.31 7.35
CA ALA A 281 -60.69 -4.18 8.15
C ALA A 281 -60.49 -5.67 7.78
N THR A 282 -60.18 -6.48 8.79
CA THR A 282 -60.05 -7.93 8.66
C THR A 282 -61.41 -8.54 8.29
N PRO A 283 -61.53 -9.30 7.19
CA PRO A 283 -62.79 -9.93 6.82
C PRO A 283 -63.19 -11.01 7.82
N THR A 284 -64.46 -11.00 8.22
CA THR A 284 -65.07 -11.96 9.15
C THR A 284 -65.05 -13.39 8.56
N PRO A 285 -64.65 -14.42 9.32
CA PRO A 285 -64.66 -15.80 8.85
C PRO A 285 -66.08 -16.27 8.48
N ARG A 286 -66.20 -17.00 7.36
CA ARG A 286 -67.45 -17.63 6.93
C ARG A 286 -67.80 -18.82 7.83
N PRO A 287 -69.08 -19.03 8.21
CA PRO A 287 -69.49 -20.18 9.00
C PRO A 287 -69.16 -21.51 8.31
N ARG A 288 -68.70 -22.47 9.12
CA ARG A 288 -68.38 -23.85 8.70
C ARG A 288 -69.67 -24.61 8.34
N PRO A 289 -69.74 -25.33 7.21
CA PRO A 289 -70.89 -26.17 6.88
C PRO A 289 -71.02 -27.36 7.85
N THR A 290 -72.25 -27.65 8.27
CA THR A 290 -72.61 -28.81 9.09
C THR A 290 -72.41 -30.12 8.31
N PRO A 291 -71.70 -31.12 8.87
CA PRO A 291 -71.60 -32.44 8.23
C PRO A 291 -72.96 -33.14 8.15
N GLY A 292 -73.28 -33.68 6.98
CA GLY A 292 -74.49 -34.48 6.77
C GLY A 292 -74.40 -35.87 7.43
N PRO A 293 -75.55 -36.51 7.72
CA PRO A 293 -75.60 -37.82 8.36
C PRO A 293 -75.06 -38.92 7.43
N ARG A 294 -74.34 -39.87 8.03
CA ARG A 294 -73.70 -40.99 7.35
C ARG A 294 -74.66 -42.18 7.27
N PRO A 295 -74.83 -42.83 6.10
CA PRO A 295 -75.56 -44.09 5.95
C PRO A 295 -74.78 -45.30 6.50
#